data_AF-A0A973IU60-F1
#
_entry.id   AF-A0A973IU60-F1
#
_cell.length_a   1.000
_cell.length_b   1.000
_cell.length_c   1.000
_cell.angle_alpha   90.00
_cell.angle_beta   90.00
_cell.angle_gamma   90.00
#
_symmetry.space_group_name_H-M   'P 1'
#
loop_
_entity.id
_entity.type
_entity.pdbx_description
1 polymer ?
#
loop_
_entity_poly.entity_id
_entity_poly.type
_entity_poly.pdbx_seq_one_letter_code
_entity_poly.pdbx_strand_id
1 'polypeptide(L)'
;MTVPYFVSFNPAIPMEENLPAFMEVDDDIGRLLAGAEGVVLPAYVSPWRYAAITAWARNWFPRLDVRFAFGGKAKQTALFREKG
;
A
#
# COMPACT_ATOMS: atom_id res chain seq x y z
N MET A 1 0.92 0.38 -26.72
CA MET A 1 1.69 0.18 -25.49
C MET A 1 1.48 1.40 -24.61
N THR A 2 0.82 1.24 -23.46
CA THR A 2 0.76 2.30 -22.44
C THR A 2 2.14 2.42 -21.80
N VAL A 3 2.61 3.64 -21.60
CA VAL A 3 3.86 3.91 -20.87
C VAL A 3 3.66 3.46 -19.41
N PRO A 4 4.58 2.69 -18.81
CA PRO A 4 4.47 2.32 -17.40
C PRO A 4 4.57 3.57 -16.52
N TYR A 5 3.79 3.60 -15.44
CA TYR A 5 3.77 4.70 -14.48
C TYR A 5 3.58 4.16 -13.05
N PHE A 6 4.07 4.93 -12.08
CA PHE A 6 3.87 4.67 -10.66
C PHE A 6 2.92 5.69 -10.06
N VAL A 7 2.17 5.24 -9.06
CA VAL A 7 1.27 6.09 -8.27
C VAL A 7 1.83 6.21 -6.86
N SER A 8 1.94 7.43 -6.34
CA SER A 8 2.36 7.67 -4.96
C SER A 8 1.26 8.28 -4.13
N PHE A 9 0.97 7.65 -2.99
CA PHE A 9 0.22 8.25 -1.88
C PHE A 9 1.14 8.88 -0.82
N ASN A 10 2.46 8.82 -1.01
CA ASN A 10 3.43 9.33 -0.05
C ASN A 10 3.92 10.72 -0.51
N PRO A 11 3.57 11.81 0.20
CA PRO A 11 3.95 13.17 -0.21
C PRO A 11 5.46 13.42 -0.21
N ALA A 12 6.24 12.57 0.48
CA ALA A 12 7.69 12.66 0.49
C ALA A 12 8.37 11.92 -0.68
N ILE A 13 7.62 11.14 -1.47
CA ILE A 13 8.14 10.32 -2.57
C ILE A 13 7.29 10.62 -3.81
N PRO A 14 7.62 11.66 -4.59
CA PRO A 14 6.86 11.98 -5.80
C PRO A 14 7.12 10.95 -6.91
N MET A 15 6.08 10.63 -7.67
CA MET A 15 6.07 9.72 -8.83
C MET A 15 5.39 10.39 -10.03
N GLU A 16 5.09 9.65 -11.10
CA GLU A 16 4.33 10.15 -12.24
C GLU A 16 2.93 10.63 -11.82
N GLU A 17 2.23 9.83 -11.01
CA GLU A 17 0.92 10.17 -10.46
C GLU A 17 1.01 10.31 -8.94
N ASN A 18 0.51 11.42 -8.41
CA ASN A 18 0.63 11.75 -6.99
C ASN A 18 -0.74 12.01 -6.38
N LEU A 19 -1.17 11.12 -5.50
CA LEU A 19 -2.49 11.13 -4.89
C LEU A 19 -2.40 11.52 -3.41
N PRO A 20 -3.35 12.29 -2.88
CA PRO A 20 -3.38 12.60 -1.46
C PRO A 20 -3.47 11.35 -0.59
N ALA A 21 -2.62 11.28 0.43
CA ALA A 21 -2.54 10.16 1.36
C ALA A 21 -3.86 9.80 2.05
N PHE A 22 -4.85 10.71 2.08
CA PHE A 22 -6.14 10.56 2.76
C PHE A 22 -7.38 10.66 1.84
N MET A 23 -7.23 10.72 0.51
CA MET A 23 -8.38 10.72 -0.41
C MET A 23 -9.17 9.40 -0.42
N GLU A 24 -10.44 9.41 -0.78
CA GLU A 24 -11.18 8.15 -0.97
C GLU A 24 -10.70 7.41 -2.25
N VAL A 25 -10.78 6.08 -2.24
CA VAL A 25 -10.48 5.26 -3.43
C VAL A 25 -11.82 4.82 -4.02
N ASP A 26 -12.33 5.63 -4.94
CA ASP A 26 -13.48 5.29 -5.76
C ASP A 26 -13.06 4.41 -6.96
N ASP A 27 -14.02 4.09 -7.83
CA ASP A 27 -13.79 3.23 -9.00
C ASP A 27 -12.81 3.84 -10.01
N ASP A 28 -12.76 5.16 -10.14
CA ASP A 28 -11.89 5.83 -11.10
C ASP A 28 -10.44 5.80 -10.62
N ILE A 29 -10.22 6.07 -9.32
CA ILE A 29 -8.91 5.87 -8.69
C ILE A 29 -8.55 4.38 -8.69
N GLY A 30 -9.50 3.48 -8.43
CA GLY A 30 -9.28 2.04 -8.50
C GLY A 30 -8.73 1.60 -9.86
N ARG A 31 -9.30 2.11 -10.96
CA ARG A 31 -8.81 1.85 -12.32
C ARG A 31 -7.41 2.43 -12.58
N LEU A 32 -7.13 3.63 -12.07
CA LEU A 32 -5.79 4.22 -12.13
C LEU A 32 -4.76 3.32 -11.42
N LEU A 33 -5.07 2.85 -10.22
CA LEU A 33 -4.19 1.96 -9.45
C LEU A 33 -4.00 0.59 -10.13
N ALA A 34 -5.05 0.05 -10.73
CA ALA A 34 -4.98 -1.22 -11.46
C ALA A 34 -4.08 -1.12 -12.71
N GLY A 35 -4.05 0.06 -13.35
CA GLY A 35 -3.19 0.34 -14.51
C GLY A 35 -1.73 0.62 -14.16
N ALA A 36 -1.43 1.02 -12.92
CA ALA A 36 -0.07 1.35 -12.48
C ALA A 36 0.86 0.13 -12.48
N GLU A 37 2.15 0.37 -12.68
CA GLU A 37 3.22 -0.63 -12.53
C GLU A 37 3.51 -0.90 -11.05
N GLY A 38 3.38 0.14 -10.21
CA GLY A 38 3.48 0.02 -8.77
C GLY A 38 2.89 1.21 -8.02
N VAL A 39 2.49 0.95 -6.77
CA VAL A 39 1.91 1.95 -5.87
C VAL A 39 2.78 2.15 -4.63
N VAL A 40 3.13 3.39 -4.32
CA VAL A 40 3.87 3.76 -3.12
C VAL A 40 2.91 4.27 -2.05
N LEU A 41 2.92 3.62 -0.89
CA LEU A 41 2.12 4.01 0.28
C LEU A 41 3.00 4.61 1.37
N PRO A 42 2.47 5.55 2.18
CA PRO A 42 3.14 5.96 3.40
C PRO A 42 3.11 4.83 4.44
N ALA A 43 4.20 4.67 5.20
CA ALA A 43 4.28 3.65 6.25
C ALA A 43 3.29 3.87 7.42
N TYR A 44 2.68 5.05 7.52
CA TYR A 44 1.70 5.40 8.55
C TYR A 44 0.24 5.20 8.10
N VAL A 45 0.01 4.60 6.92
CA VAL A 45 -1.35 4.28 6.46
C VAL A 45 -2.05 3.33 7.44
N SER A 46 -3.35 3.53 7.63
CA SER A 46 -4.16 2.64 8.46
C SER A 46 -4.42 1.29 7.78
N PRO A 47 -4.74 0.22 8.53
CA PRO A 47 -4.98 -1.11 7.96
C PRO A 47 -6.12 -1.13 6.93
N TRP A 48 -7.25 -0.47 7.22
CA TRP A 48 -8.41 -0.43 6.32
C TRP A 48 -8.09 0.26 5.00
N ARG A 49 -7.30 1.34 5.08
CA ARG A 49 -6.93 2.12 3.90
C ARG A 49 -5.86 1.42 3.07
N TYR A 50 -4.91 0.77 3.74
CA TYR A 50 -3.96 -0.11 3.07
C TYR A 50 -4.69 -1.20 2.29
N ALA A 51 -5.67 -1.88 2.91
CA ALA A 51 -6.47 -2.89 2.23
C ALA A 51 -7.25 -2.32 1.04
N ALA A 52 -7.90 -1.15 1.20
CA ALA A 52 -8.65 -0.50 0.13
C ALA A 52 -7.77 -0.15 -1.09
N ILE A 53 -6.55 0.35 -0.87
CA ILE A 53 -5.63 0.69 -1.97
C ILE A 53 -5.04 -0.57 -2.61
N THR A 54 -4.58 -1.53 -1.79
CA THR A 54 -3.87 -2.72 -2.27
C THR A 54 -4.77 -3.74 -2.94
N ALA A 55 -6.10 -3.67 -2.72
CA ALA A 55 -7.07 -4.47 -3.46
C ALA A 55 -7.08 -4.17 -4.97
N TRP A 56 -6.69 -2.96 -5.39
CA TRP A 56 -6.62 -2.56 -6.79
C TRP A 56 -5.20 -2.65 -7.37
N ALA A 57 -4.18 -2.51 -6.52
CA ALA A 57 -2.79 -2.43 -6.96
C ALA A 57 -2.20 -3.81 -7.31
N ARG A 58 -1.58 -3.92 -8.49
CA ARG A 58 -0.85 -5.14 -8.89
C ARG A 58 0.47 -5.31 -8.13
N ASN A 59 1.21 -4.22 -7.95
CA ASN A 59 2.42 -4.15 -7.13
C ASN A 59 2.36 -2.94 -6.20
N TRP A 60 2.91 -3.07 -4.99
CA TRP A 60 2.99 -1.94 -4.07
C TRP A 60 4.14 -2.07 -3.08
N PHE A 61 4.50 -0.92 -2.51
CA PHE A 61 5.50 -0.77 -1.47
C PHE A 61 5.08 0.31 -0.46
N PRO A 62 5.34 0.13 0.86
CA PRO A 62 5.86 -1.07 1.50
C PRO A 62 4.78 -2.17 1.65
N ARG A 63 5.22 -3.42 1.81
CA ARG A 63 4.36 -4.56 2.19
C ARG A 63 4.12 -4.52 3.69
N LEU A 64 2.97 -3.99 4.12
CA LEU A 64 2.62 -3.79 5.53
C LEU A 64 1.79 -4.93 6.12
N ASP A 65 1.53 -5.98 5.36
CA ASP A 65 0.65 -7.11 5.75
C ASP A 65 1.07 -7.71 7.10
N VAL A 66 2.37 -7.96 7.27
CA VAL A 66 2.93 -8.52 8.51
C VAL A 66 2.74 -7.59 9.70
N ARG A 67 2.91 -6.27 9.49
CA ARG A 67 2.71 -5.27 10.54
C ARG A 67 1.26 -5.27 11.03
N PHE A 68 0.30 -5.46 10.13
CA PHE A 68 -1.13 -5.46 10.48
C PHE A 68 -1.62 -6.80 11.02
N ALA A 69 -1.13 -7.93 10.48
CA ALA A 69 -1.47 -9.26 10.96
C ALA A 69 -0.93 -9.54 12.38
N PHE A 70 0.27 -9.04 12.69
CA PHE A 70 0.97 -9.29 13.96
C PHE A 70 1.20 -7.99 14.72
N GLY A 71 0.12 -7.23 14.94
CA GLY A 71 0.17 -6.01 15.74
C GLY A 71 0.63 -6.28 17.18
N GLY A 72 1.74 -5.65 17.57
CA GLY A 72 2.26 -5.65 18.94
C GLY A 72 3.39 -6.66 19.20
N LYS A 73 4.27 -6.30 20.13
CA LYS A 73 5.50 -7.07 20.44
C LYS A 73 5.21 -8.53 20.80
N ALA A 74 4.15 -8.80 21.56
CA ALA A 74 3.79 -10.16 21.98
C ALA A 74 3.43 -11.09 20.80
N LYS A 75 2.62 -10.60 19.85
CA LYS A 75 2.25 -11.37 18.66
C LYS A 75 3.45 -11.59 17.73
N GLN A 76 4.32 -10.59 17.61
CA GLN A 76 5.58 -10.72 16.87
C GLN A 76 6.51 -11.75 17.51
N THR A 77 6.69 -11.73 18.83
CA THR A 77 7.49 -12.73 19.54
C THR A 77 6.93 -14.13 19.36
N ALA A 78 5.61 -14.30 19.41
CA ALA A 78 4.97 -15.59 19.16
C ALA A 78 5.26 -16.10 17.73
N LEU A 79 5.13 -15.23 16.71
CA LEU A 79 5.46 -15.57 15.32
C LEU A 79 6.94 -15.98 15.16
N PHE A 80 7.87 -15.23 15.77
CA PHE A 80 9.29 -15.57 15.73
C PHE A 80 9.58 -16.94 16.36
N ARG A 81 8.89 -17.31 17.44
CA ARG A 81 9.02 -18.63 18.07
C ARG A 81 8.45 -19.77 17.24
N GLU A 82 7.44 -19.51 16.41
CA GLU A 82 6.83 -20.52 15.55
C GLU A 82 7.65 -20.78 14.28
N LYS A 83 8.34 -19.75 13.76
CA LYS A 83 9.02 -19.79 12.46
C LYS A 83 10.55 -19.80 12.53
N GLY A 84 11.15 -19.54 13.70
CA GLY A 84 12.60 -19.61 13.96
C GLY A 84 12.99 -20.95 14.55
#